data_AF-A0A1G8RXD3-F1
#
_entry.id   AF-A0A1G8RXD3-F1
#
_cell.length_a   1.000
_cell.length_b   1.000
_cell.length_c   1.000
_cell.angle_alpha   90.00
_cell.angle_beta   90.00
_cell.angle_gamma   90.00
#
_symmetry.space_group_name_H-M   'P 1'
#
loop_
_entity.id
_entity.type
_entity.pdbx_description
1 polymer ?
#
loop_
_entity_poly.entity_id
_entity_poly.type
_entity_poly.pdbx_seq_one_letter_code
_entity_poly.pdbx_strand_id
1 'polypeptide(L)'
;MMQPSCISNEAEEEISRHPCYSEEAHRFYARMHIPVAPACNIQCNYCNRKFDCVNESRPGVVSEVLTPEQAERKVKGVAAQLMQLSVVGIAGPGDPLANPEQTFDTFARVKQHVPDVSLCLSTNGLTLYRHVDEILELGIRHVTITINAIDPDVGRHIYPWVFDEGIRYEGRAAAELLISRQLAGLEMLAKLGILVKVNSIMIPGVNDHHLPDVSKRVKELGATLHNVTPLIIAPGSQYEADGRKAPRPKELHNLQELLGREGMKVMRHCRQCRADAIGLLGQDRNQDFPLEAMEADPVIDQEARAQFQSDLDVQIRERVTAKRARARGRWEDSQKTRVAVATRGGDKVNQHFGHATEFLVYDTDGAEVKLVGVRKIQAYCHGKADCNGDKAATLQEIISILSDCRILLCSGIGDGPRASLNKVGVLPLVRKGGIQDMILESVKYSSYFENMNISKG
;
A
#
# COMPACT_ATOMS: atom_id res chain seq x y z
N MET A 1 -15.95 8.11 27.49
CA MET A 1 -14.50 7.85 27.43
C MET A 1 -14.33 6.48 26.80
N MET A 2 -14.03 6.41 25.49
CA MET A 2 -13.76 5.14 24.80
C MET A 2 -12.37 4.65 25.21
N GLN A 3 -12.28 3.44 25.75
CA GLN A 3 -11.00 2.77 25.94
C GLN A 3 -10.33 2.57 24.56
N PRO A 4 -9.03 2.85 24.40
CA PRO A 4 -8.30 2.49 23.20
C PRO A 4 -8.35 0.96 23.05
N SER A 5 -8.54 0.46 21.83
CA SER A 5 -8.41 -0.97 21.53
C SER A 5 -7.06 -1.47 22.05
N CYS A 6 -7.09 -2.34 23.06
CA CYS A 6 -5.92 -2.85 23.76
C CYS A 6 -5.15 -3.82 22.86
N ILE A 7 -4.31 -3.30 21.98
CA ILE A 7 -3.29 -4.10 21.29
C ILE A 7 -2.26 -4.51 22.36
N SER A 8 -1.87 -5.78 22.45
CA SER A 8 -0.83 -6.22 23.38
C SER A 8 0.52 -5.58 23.03
N ASN A 9 1.42 -5.44 24.02
CA ASN A 9 2.77 -4.89 23.78
C ASN A 9 3.52 -5.66 22.67
N GLU A 10 3.33 -6.98 22.58
CA GLU A 10 3.90 -7.83 21.52
C GLU A 10 3.37 -7.46 20.13
N ALA A 11 2.06 -7.24 20.00
CA ALA A 11 1.47 -6.82 18.74
C ALA A 11 1.85 -5.39 18.33
N GLU A 12 2.13 -4.49 19.29
CA GLU A 12 2.69 -3.17 18.99
C GLU A 12 4.12 -3.27 18.42
N GLU A 13 4.95 -4.17 18.95
CA GLU A 13 6.30 -4.41 18.46
C GLU A 13 6.30 -5.05 17.06
N GLU A 14 5.43 -6.04 16.81
CA GLU A 14 5.24 -6.65 15.49
C GLU A 14 4.80 -5.61 14.43
N ILE A 15 3.87 -4.73 14.78
CA ILE A 15 3.43 -3.63 13.90
C ILE A 15 4.58 -2.66 13.61
N SER A 16 5.48 -2.45 14.58
CA SER A 16 6.53 -1.42 14.49
C SER A 16 7.58 -1.71 13.42
N ARG A 17 7.79 -3.00 13.08
CA ARG A 17 8.70 -3.41 12.01
C ARG A 17 7.99 -3.67 10.67
N HIS A 18 6.68 -3.92 10.67
CA HIS A 18 5.96 -4.27 9.45
C HIS A 18 5.69 -3.04 8.53
N PRO A 19 6.25 -2.98 7.30
CA PRO A 19 6.14 -1.82 6.41
C PRO A 19 4.71 -1.43 6.02
N CYS A 20 3.79 -2.39 5.94
CA CYS A 20 2.38 -2.09 5.62
C CYS A 20 1.51 -1.67 6.82
N TYR A 21 1.91 -1.94 8.07
CA TYR A 21 1.10 -1.64 9.26
C TYR A 21 1.56 -0.37 9.99
N SER A 22 2.80 0.07 9.73
CA SER A 22 3.42 1.26 10.33
C SER A 22 3.94 2.24 9.28
N GLU A 23 3.45 3.49 9.36
CA GLU A 23 3.86 4.60 8.50
C GLU A 23 5.33 5.01 8.73
N GLU A 24 5.93 4.71 9.87
CA GLU A 24 7.37 4.97 10.05
C GLU A 24 8.20 3.77 9.56
N ALA A 25 7.76 2.54 9.84
CA ALA A 25 8.47 1.31 9.49
C ALA A 25 8.82 1.22 8.00
N HIS A 26 7.89 1.62 7.12
CA HIS A 26 8.08 1.47 5.67
C HIS A 26 9.29 2.23 5.09
N ARG A 27 9.86 3.16 5.87
CA ARG A 27 11.01 3.97 5.51
C ARG A 27 12.33 3.29 5.84
N PHE A 28 12.33 2.30 6.72
CA PHE A 28 13.52 1.65 7.29
C PHE A 28 13.54 0.15 7.03
N TYR A 29 12.38 -0.49 7.10
CA TYR A 29 12.23 -1.92 6.97
C TYR A 29 11.76 -2.33 5.58
N ALA A 30 12.37 -3.40 5.10
CA ALA A 30 12.09 -4.01 3.83
C ALA A 30 11.14 -5.20 3.96
N ARG A 31 10.45 -5.46 2.85
CA ARG A 31 9.56 -6.60 2.63
C ARG A 31 9.98 -7.35 1.37
N MET A 32 9.67 -8.64 1.33
CA MET A 32 9.78 -9.49 0.15
C MET A 32 8.45 -10.19 -0.08
N HIS A 33 7.92 -10.12 -1.30
CA HIS A 33 6.82 -10.97 -1.73
C HIS A 33 7.34 -12.13 -2.57
N ILE A 34 6.76 -13.32 -2.37
CA ILE A 34 7.16 -14.54 -3.05
C ILE A 34 6.02 -15.00 -3.99
N PRO A 35 6.24 -15.07 -5.31
CA PRO A 35 5.24 -15.48 -6.27
C PRO A 35 5.14 -17.02 -6.41
N VAL A 36 4.52 -17.70 -5.43
CA VAL A 36 4.36 -19.17 -5.43
C VAL A 36 2.92 -19.65 -5.67
N ALA A 37 1.97 -18.72 -5.78
CA ALA A 37 0.54 -19.04 -5.77
C ALA A 37 -0.16 -18.65 -7.09
N PRO A 38 0.01 -19.37 -8.21
CA PRO A 38 -0.51 -18.97 -9.52
C PRO A 38 -2.03 -19.11 -9.67
N ALA A 39 -2.66 -20.12 -9.04
CA ALA A 39 -4.10 -20.36 -9.18
C ALA A 39 -4.92 -19.37 -8.35
N CYS A 40 -6.18 -19.16 -8.70
CA CYS A 40 -7.13 -18.43 -7.86
C CYS A 40 -8.56 -18.91 -8.11
N ASN A 41 -9.36 -18.87 -7.05
CA ASN A 41 -10.67 -19.47 -6.92
C ASN A 41 -11.84 -18.48 -7.09
N ILE A 42 -11.58 -17.19 -7.37
CA ILE A 42 -12.61 -16.19 -7.71
C ILE A 42 -12.19 -15.37 -8.92
N GLN A 43 -13.13 -14.85 -9.70
CA GLN A 43 -12.84 -13.81 -10.69
C GLN A 43 -13.37 -12.47 -10.20
N CYS A 44 -12.53 -11.43 -10.30
CA CYS A 44 -12.96 -10.04 -10.14
C CYS A 44 -13.09 -9.39 -11.52
N ASN A 45 -14.09 -8.54 -11.73
CA ASN A 45 -14.27 -7.85 -13.02
C ASN A 45 -13.13 -6.88 -13.38
N TYR A 46 -12.35 -6.43 -12.39
CA TYR A 46 -11.18 -5.56 -12.58
C TYR A 46 -9.85 -6.31 -12.75
N CYS A 47 -9.87 -7.65 -12.74
CA CYS A 47 -8.70 -8.51 -12.80
C CYS A 47 -8.59 -9.22 -14.16
N ASN A 48 -7.36 -9.53 -14.58
CA ASN A 48 -7.07 -10.41 -15.70
C ASN A 48 -5.99 -11.41 -15.27
N ARG A 49 -6.26 -12.71 -15.41
CA ARG A 49 -5.41 -13.84 -14.99
C ARG A 49 -4.05 -13.91 -15.68
N LYS A 50 -3.84 -13.15 -16.76
CA LYS A 50 -2.54 -13.02 -17.41
C LYS A 50 -1.53 -12.23 -16.57
N PHE A 51 -2.00 -11.53 -15.54
CA PHE A 51 -1.21 -10.67 -14.67
C PHE A 51 -1.36 -11.09 -13.21
N ASP A 52 -0.43 -10.63 -12.38
CA ASP A 52 -0.49 -10.74 -10.93
C ASP A 52 -1.79 -10.15 -10.37
N CYS A 53 -2.25 -10.70 -9.25
CA CYS A 53 -3.44 -10.29 -8.54
C CYS A 53 -3.40 -8.80 -8.21
N VAL A 54 -4.30 -8.04 -8.83
CA VAL A 54 -4.38 -6.59 -8.69
C VAL A 54 -4.88 -6.11 -7.32
N ASN A 55 -5.30 -7.02 -6.44
CA ASN A 55 -5.63 -6.69 -5.05
C ASN A 55 -4.38 -6.33 -4.22
N GLU A 56 -3.23 -6.92 -4.56
CA GLU A 56 -1.94 -6.68 -3.88
C GLU A 56 -0.87 -6.13 -4.82
N SER A 57 -1.11 -6.23 -6.13
CA SER A 57 -0.18 -5.81 -7.16
C SER A 57 -0.70 -4.63 -7.97
N ARG A 58 0.21 -3.80 -8.48
CA ARG A 58 -0.13 -2.84 -9.55
C ARG A 58 -0.54 -3.58 -10.84
N PRO A 59 -1.36 -2.99 -11.72
CA PRO A 59 -1.88 -3.68 -12.90
C PRO A 59 -0.78 -3.97 -13.93
N GLY A 60 -0.95 -5.05 -14.68
CA GLY A 60 -0.07 -5.40 -15.81
C GLY A 60 1.25 -6.05 -15.42
N VAL A 61 1.47 -6.37 -14.15
CA VAL A 61 2.68 -7.06 -13.69
C VAL A 61 2.54 -8.55 -13.95
N VAL A 62 3.62 -9.17 -14.40
CA VAL A 62 3.75 -10.63 -14.51
C VAL A 62 4.96 -11.02 -13.70
N SER A 63 4.75 -11.80 -12.64
CA SER A 63 5.83 -12.41 -11.88
C SER A 63 6.18 -13.78 -12.43
N GLU A 64 7.46 -14.13 -12.36
CA GLU A 64 7.91 -15.51 -12.56
C GLU A 64 7.48 -16.35 -11.35
N VAL A 65 6.76 -17.45 -11.61
CA VAL A 65 6.28 -18.33 -10.55
C VAL A 65 7.42 -19.20 -10.05
N LEU A 66 7.62 -19.23 -8.74
CA LEU A 66 8.66 -20.02 -8.08
C LEU A 66 8.09 -21.30 -7.48
N THR A 67 8.90 -22.35 -7.42
CA THR A 67 8.64 -23.50 -6.53
C THR A 67 9.00 -23.13 -5.08
N PRO A 68 8.49 -23.86 -4.06
CA PRO A 68 8.88 -23.64 -2.67
C PRO A 68 10.41 -23.68 -2.42
N GLU A 69 11.14 -24.57 -3.10
CA GLU A 69 12.61 -24.66 -3.00
C GLU A 69 13.31 -23.44 -3.62
N GLN A 70 12.82 -22.97 -4.76
CA GLN A 70 13.35 -21.77 -5.40
C GLN A 70 13.06 -20.52 -4.55
N ALA A 71 11.86 -20.44 -3.98
CA ALA A 71 11.46 -19.40 -3.05
C ALA A 71 12.37 -19.38 -1.82
N GLU A 72 12.61 -20.53 -1.20
CA GLU A 72 13.53 -20.69 -0.07
C GLU A 72 14.93 -20.16 -0.40
N ARG A 73 15.52 -20.62 -1.51
CA ARG A 73 16.84 -20.15 -1.97
C ARG A 73 16.88 -18.63 -2.16
N LYS A 74 15.84 -18.07 -2.81
CA LYS A 74 15.75 -16.63 -3.05
C LYS A 74 15.63 -15.85 -1.74
N VAL A 75 14.80 -16.29 -0.81
CA VAL A 75 14.63 -15.63 0.49
C VAL A 75 15.93 -15.64 1.29
N LYS A 76 16.66 -16.77 1.32
CA LYS A 76 17.96 -16.86 1.99
C LYS A 76 18.98 -15.88 1.39
N GLY A 77 19.07 -15.83 0.05
CA GLY A 77 19.97 -14.92 -0.65
C GLY A 77 19.65 -13.44 -0.41
N VAL A 78 18.37 -13.08 -0.40
CA VAL A 78 17.93 -11.72 -0.07
C VAL A 78 18.21 -11.40 1.40
N ALA A 79 17.92 -12.31 2.33
CA ALA A 79 18.17 -12.11 3.75
C ALA A 79 19.67 -11.93 4.07
N ALA A 80 20.54 -12.65 3.38
CA ALA A 80 21.99 -12.50 3.53
C ALA A 80 22.50 -11.11 3.08
N GLN A 81 21.84 -10.49 2.09
CA GLN A 81 22.28 -9.22 1.49
C GLN A 81 21.51 -7.99 1.98
N LEU A 82 20.28 -8.18 2.48
CA LEU A 82 19.36 -7.11 2.88
C LEU A 82 19.00 -7.24 4.36
N MET A 83 19.84 -6.66 5.21
CA MET A 83 19.68 -6.67 6.68
C MET A 83 18.37 -6.00 7.14
N GLN A 84 17.82 -5.09 6.33
CA GLN A 84 16.53 -4.41 6.54
C GLN A 84 15.31 -5.33 6.31
N LEU A 85 15.48 -6.51 5.71
CA LEU A 85 14.37 -7.43 5.46
C LEU A 85 13.77 -7.88 6.79
N SER A 86 12.50 -7.53 7.02
CA SER A 86 11.76 -7.86 8.25
C SER A 86 10.46 -8.61 7.99
N VAL A 87 9.93 -8.55 6.75
CA VAL A 87 8.67 -9.19 6.37
C VAL A 87 8.86 -10.00 5.10
N VAL A 88 8.41 -11.25 5.13
CA VAL A 88 8.30 -12.10 3.96
C VAL A 88 6.84 -12.50 3.81
N GLY A 89 6.27 -12.31 2.62
CA GLY A 89 4.87 -12.61 2.39
C GLY A 89 4.56 -13.26 1.06
N ILE A 90 3.40 -13.89 1.00
CA ILE A 90 2.88 -14.52 -0.21
C ILE A 90 1.58 -13.79 -0.57
N ALA A 91 1.56 -13.21 -1.78
CA ALA A 91 0.50 -12.30 -2.22
C ALA A 91 -0.04 -12.58 -3.64
N GLY A 92 0.44 -13.64 -4.30
CA GLY A 92 0.02 -14.00 -5.66
C GLY A 92 1.03 -14.92 -6.36
N PRO A 93 0.99 -15.01 -7.71
CA PRO A 93 0.21 -14.17 -8.65
C PRO A 93 -1.32 -14.29 -8.63
N GLY A 94 -1.86 -15.39 -8.12
CA GLY A 94 -3.28 -15.64 -7.92
C GLY A 94 -3.71 -15.41 -6.47
N ASP A 95 -4.34 -16.41 -5.86
CA ASP A 95 -4.71 -16.41 -4.44
C ASP A 95 -3.89 -17.47 -3.69
N PRO A 96 -3.11 -17.08 -2.67
CA PRO A 96 -2.33 -18.00 -1.86
C PRO A 96 -3.13 -19.18 -1.30
N LEU A 97 -4.36 -18.97 -0.83
CA LEU A 97 -5.20 -20.04 -0.27
C LEU A 97 -5.97 -20.85 -1.32
N ALA A 98 -5.82 -20.50 -2.61
CA ALA A 98 -6.14 -21.40 -3.72
C ALA A 98 -4.94 -22.29 -4.11
N ASN A 99 -3.77 -22.06 -3.52
CA ASN A 99 -2.54 -22.85 -3.69
C ASN A 99 -1.97 -23.22 -2.30
N PRO A 100 -2.77 -23.85 -1.42
CA PRO A 100 -2.41 -24.00 -0.01
C PRO A 100 -1.13 -24.82 0.17
N GLU A 101 -0.95 -25.91 -0.59
CA GLU A 101 0.24 -26.76 -0.52
C GLU A 101 1.53 -25.96 -0.78
N GLN A 102 1.61 -25.23 -1.89
CA GLN A 102 2.80 -24.44 -2.24
C GLN A 102 3.00 -23.27 -1.28
N THR A 103 1.90 -22.65 -0.83
CA THR A 103 1.93 -21.49 0.08
C THR A 103 2.48 -21.89 1.46
N PHE A 104 1.93 -22.95 2.06
CA PHE A 104 2.32 -23.37 3.40
C PHE A 104 3.68 -24.08 3.43
N ASP A 105 4.04 -24.84 2.40
CA ASP A 105 5.40 -25.40 2.27
C ASP A 105 6.45 -24.26 2.20
N THR A 106 6.18 -23.24 1.39
CA THR A 106 7.07 -22.06 1.29
C THR A 106 7.22 -21.36 2.64
N PHE A 107 6.13 -21.13 3.38
CA PHE A 107 6.21 -20.51 4.70
C PHE A 107 6.96 -21.37 5.72
N ALA A 108 6.77 -22.69 5.72
CA ALA A 108 7.48 -23.60 6.60
C ALA A 108 9.01 -23.51 6.37
N ARG A 109 9.44 -23.50 5.10
CA ARG A 109 10.85 -23.37 4.71
C ARG A 109 11.44 -22.03 5.12
N VAL A 110 10.71 -20.94 4.91
CA VAL A 110 11.14 -19.59 5.31
C VAL A 110 11.31 -19.52 6.83
N LYS A 111 10.32 -20.00 7.59
CA LYS A 111 10.37 -20.01 9.06
C LYS A 111 11.58 -20.78 9.59
N GLN A 112 11.93 -21.89 8.95
CA GLN A 112 13.07 -22.71 9.33
C GLN A 112 14.41 -22.00 9.11
N HIS A 113 14.58 -21.29 8.00
CA HIS A 113 15.89 -20.78 7.58
C HIS A 113 16.11 -19.30 7.86
N VAL A 114 15.04 -18.51 7.99
CA VAL A 114 15.10 -17.06 8.22
C VAL A 114 14.10 -16.70 9.34
N PRO A 115 14.29 -17.20 10.58
CA PRO A 115 13.30 -17.09 11.66
C PRO A 115 13.09 -15.66 12.17
N ASP A 116 13.97 -14.70 11.83
CA ASP A 116 13.89 -13.31 12.25
C ASP A 116 12.89 -12.46 11.43
N VAL A 117 12.35 -13.00 10.32
CA VAL A 117 11.32 -12.30 9.52
C VAL A 117 9.91 -12.66 9.98
N SER A 118 9.04 -11.65 9.99
CA SER A 118 7.61 -11.85 10.16
C SER A 118 6.97 -12.37 8.86
N LEU A 119 6.13 -13.39 8.98
CA LEU A 119 5.36 -13.93 7.86
C LEU A 119 4.07 -13.15 7.64
N CYS A 120 3.73 -12.92 6.37
CA CYS A 120 2.53 -12.19 5.97
C CYS A 120 1.81 -12.89 4.81
N LEU A 121 0.49 -13.08 4.93
CA LEU A 121 -0.33 -13.72 3.91
C LEU A 121 -1.34 -12.72 3.36
N SER A 122 -1.55 -12.67 2.05
CA SER A 122 -2.73 -12.00 1.48
C SER A 122 -3.67 -13.02 0.84
N THR A 123 -4.97 -12.81 0.96
CA THR A 123 -5.98 -13.67 0.35
C THR A 123 -7.25 -12.88 0.01
N ASN A 124 -8.02 -13.40 -0.92
CA ASN A 124 -9.40 -12.99 -1.15
C ASN A 124 -10.35 -13.52 -0.06
N GLY A 125 -9.92 -14.46 0.79
CA GLY A 125 -10.65 -14.92 1.97
C GLY A 125 -11.67 -16.05 1.72
N LEU A 126 -11.88 -16.50 0.48
CA LEU A 126 -12.88 -17.54 0.17
C LEU A 126 -12.64 -18.83 0.97
N THR A 127 -11.40 -19.31 1.04
CA THR A 127 -11.04 -20.57 1.70
C THR A 127 -10.36 -20.38 3.04
N LEU A 128 -10.26 -19.12 3.52
CA LEU A 128 -9.49 -18.77 4.72
C LEU A 128 -9.90 -19.55 5.97
N TYR A 129 -11.20 -19.72 6.18
CA TYR A 129 -11.74 -20.44 7.33
C TYR A 129 -11.24 -21.90 7.45
N ARG A 130 -10.77 -22.51 6.36
CA ARG A 130 -10.23 -23.89 6.33
C ARG A 130 -8.77 -23.96 6.78
N HIS A 131 -8.04 -22.85 6.74
CA HIS A 131 -6.58 -22.81 6.90
C HIS A 131 -6.13 -22.00 8.13
N VAL A 132 -7.06 -21.66 9.03
CA VAL A 132 -6.77 -20.86 10.23
C VAL A 132 -5.77 -21.57 11.14
N ASP A 133 -5.89 -22.89 11.29
CA ASP A 133 -4.97 -23.68 12.12
C ASP A 133 -3.56 -23.71 11.53
N GLU A 134 -3.41 -23.95 10.23
CA GLU A 134 -2.11 -23.91 9.52
C GLU A 134 -1.43 -22.53 9.64
N ILE A 135 -2.22 -21.45 9.52
CA ILE A 135 -1.74 -20.07 9.71
C ILE A 135 -1.19 -19.87 11.12
N LEU A 136 -1.89 -20.40 12.14
CA LEU A 136 -1.49 -20.30 13.54
C LEU A 136 -0.23 -21.13 13.83
N GLU A 137 -0.17 -22.38 13.38
CA GLU A 137 0.97 -23.28 13.55
C GLU A 137 2.26 -22.74 12.93
N LEU A 138 2.15 -22.14 11.74
CA LEU A 138 3.27 -21.48 11.08
C LEU A 138 3.62 -20.14 11.72
N GLY A 139 2.81 -19.61 12.65
CA GLY A 139 3.08 -18.34 13.31
C GLY A 139 2.93 -17.16 12.37
N ILE A 140 2.00 -17.23 11.41
CA ILE A 140 1.68 -16.12 10.52
C ILE A 140 0.83 -15.12 11.31
N ARG A 141 1.41 -13.96 11.61
CA ARG A 141 0.78 -12.94 12.48
C ARG A 141 0.04 -11.87 11.72
N HIS A 142 0.34 -11.70 10.43
CA HIS A 142 -0.25 -10.67 9.58
C HIS A 142 -1.00 -11.32 8.42
N VAL A 143 -2.30 -11.09 8.35
CA VAL A 143 -3.13 -11.56 7.23
C VAL A 143 -3.84 -10.37 6.60
N THR A 144 -3.78 -10.29 5.28
CA THR A 144 -4.55 -9.34 4.49
C THR A 144 -5.73 -10.04 3.83
N ILE A 145 -6.94 -9.53 4.03
CA ILE A 145 -8.15 -10.04 3.36
C ILE A 145 -8.70 -8.95 2.46
N THR A 146 -8.96 -9.26 1.18
CA THR A 146 -9.64 -8.31 0.29
C THR A 146 -11.15 -8.46 0.38
N ILE A 147 -11.85 -7.46 0.95
CA ILE A 147 -13.31 -7.46 1.17
C ILE A 147 -13.92 -6.22 0.53
N ASN A 148 -14.40 -6.32 -0.71
CA ASN A 148 -14.91 -5.14 -1.44
C ASN A 148 -16.39 -4.82 -1.18
N ALA A 149 -17.14 -5.75 -0.57
CA ALA A 149 -18.58 -5.62 -0.33
C ALA A 149 -18.99 -6.46 0.88
N ILE A 150 -20.11 -6.09 1.50
CA ILE A 150 -20.82 -6.87 2.53
C ILE A 150 -22.30 -7.08 2.18
N ASP A 151 -22.76 -6.45 1.10
CA ASP A 151 -24.06 -6.67 0.48
C ASP A 151 -23.86 -7.52 -0.79
N PRO A 152 -24.48 -8.70 -0.92
CA PRO A 152 -24.42 -9.53 -2.12
C PRO A 152 -24.88 -8.82 -3.40
N ASP A 153 -25.81 -7.87 -3.31
CA ASP A 153 -26.30 -7.13 -4.47
C ASP A 153 -25.30 -6.10 -4.97
N VAL A 154 -24.40 -5.61 -4.12
CA VAL A 154 -23.19 -4.87 -4.54
C VAL A 154 -22.13 -5.85 -5.06
N GLY A 155 -21.86 -6.93 -4.31
CA GLY A 155 -20.80 -7.89 -4.60
C GLY A 155 -20.94 -8.58 -5.96
N ARG A 156 -22.16 -8.87 -6.42
CA ARG A 156 -22.42 -9.51 -7.73
C ARG A 156 -21.93 -8.68 -8.92
N HIS A 157 -21.81 -7.35 -8.75
CA HIS A 157 -21.29 -6.46 -9.78
C HIS A 157 -19.76 -6.47 -9.84
N ILE A 158 -19.10 -6.97 -8.78
CA ILE A 158 -17.65 -7.03 -8.63
C ILE A 158 -17.12 -8.41 -9.02
N TYR A 159 -17.82 -9.48 -8.61
CA TYR A 159 -17.39 -10.86 -8.77
C TYR A 159 -18.32 -11.63 -9.72
N PRO A 160 -17.92 -11.87 -10.98
CA PRO A 160 -18.74 -12.64 -11.93
C PRO A 160 -18.93 -14.09 -11.49
N TRP A 161 -17.92 -14.72 -10.89
CA TRP A 161 -18.00 -16.09 -10.42
C TRP A 161 -17.06 -16.37 -9.24
N VAL A 162 -17.42 -17.39 -8.47
CA VAL A 162 -16.66 -17.97 -7.35
C VAL A 162 -16.64 -19.48 -7.56
N PHE A 163 -15.48 -20.12 -7.42
CA PHE A 163 -15.33 -21.57 -7.58
C PHE A 163 -14.88 -22.19 -6.27
N ASP A 164 -15.64 -23.15 -5.76
CA ASP A 164 -15.29 -23.86 -4.55
C ASP A 164 -15.88 -25.27 -4.53
N GLU A 165 -15.14 -26.23 -3.98
CA GLU A 165 -15.55 -27.64 -3.86
C GLU A 165 -16.07 -28.26 -5.18
N GLY A 166 -15.44 -27.88 -6.30
CA GLY A 166 -15.84 -28.36 -7.63
C GLY A 166 -17.07 -27.66 -8.22
N ILE A 167 -17.68 -26.70 -7.49
CA ILE A 167 -18.89 -25.99 -7.89
C ILE A 167 -18.54 -24.55 -8.26
N ARG A 168 -19.04 -24.10 -9.42
CA ARG A 168 -18.98 -22.70 -9.85
C ARG A 168 -20.28 -22.00 -9.51
N TYR A 169 -20.21 -21.01 -8.64
CA TYR A 169 -21.29 -20.10 -8.28
C TYR A 169 -21.19 -18.83 -9.13
N GLU A 170 -22.32 -18.22 -9.46
CA GLU A 170 -22.40 -16.97 -10.22
C GLU A 170 -23.44 -16.00 -9.62
N GLY A 171 -23.38 -14.74 -10.04
CA GLY A 171 -24.33 -13.71 -9.64
C GLY A 171 -24.39 -13.48 -8.13
N ARG A 172 -25.60 -13.27 -7.60
CA ARG A 172 -25.82 -12.97 -6.18
C ARG A 172 -25.35 -14.12 -5.26
N ALA A 173 -25.51 -15.37 -5.69
CA ALA A 173 -25.10 -16.54 -4.91
C ALA A 173 -23.57 -16.63 -4.74
N ALA A 174 -22.80 -16.30 -5.79
CA ALA A 174 -21.34 -16.18 -5.70
C ALA A 174 -20.92 -15.12 -4.69
N ALA A 175 -21.51 -13.92 -4.78
CA ALA A 175 -21.21 -12.81 -3.89
C ALA A 175 -21.53 -13.16 -2.42
N GLU A 176 -22.70 -13.74 -2.17
CA GLU A 176 -23.13 -14.17 -0.83
C GLU A 176 -22.21 -15.23 -0.22
N LEU A 177 -21.79 -16.21 -1.01
CA LEU A 177 -20.85 -17.23 -0.58
C LEU A 177 -19.48 -16.63 -0.21
N LEU A 178 -18.94 -15.76 -1.06
CA LEU A 178 -17.65 -15.12 -0.82
C LEU A 178 -17.69 -14.23 0.43
N ILE A 179 -18.70 -13.36 0.53
CA ILE A 179 -18.85 -12.43 1.66
C ILE A 179 -18.96 -13.19 2.98
N SER A 180 -19.82 -14.21 3.04
CA SER A 180 -20.03 -14.97 4.29
C SER A 180 -18.73 -15.62 4.78
N ARG A 181 -17.93 -16.19 3.87
CA ARG A 181 -16.64 -16.84 4.21
C ARG A 181 -15.54 -15.86 4.56
N GLN A 182 -15.46 -14.73 3.85
CA GLN A 182 -14.52 -13.65 4.18
C GLN A 182 -14.73 -13.11 5.59
N LEU A 183 -15.99 -12.82 5.95
CA LEU A 183 -16.33 -12.27 7.26
C LEU A 183 -16.12 -13.30 8.37
N ALA A 184 -16.45 -14.59 8.13
CA ALA A 184 -16.16 -15.66 9.07
C ALA A 184 -14.65 -15.83 9.30
N GLY A 185 -13.85 -15.87 8.23
CA GLY A 185 -12.40 -15.97 8.32
C GLY A 185 -11.77 -14.78 9.06
N LEU A 186 -12.23 -13.55 8.79
CA LEU A 186 -11.81 -12.35 9.51
C LEU A 186 -12.07 -12.49 11.02
N GLU A 187 -13.27 -12.89 11.41
CA GLU A 187 -13.64 -13.04 12.82
C GLU A 187 -12.82 -14.13 13.52
N MET A 188 -12.57 -15.25 12.84
CA MET A 188 -11.74 -16.35 13.37
C MET A 188 -10.30 -15.89 13.63
N LEU A 189 -9.67 -15.22 12.67
CA LEU A 189 -8.30 -14.70 12.84
C LEU A 189 -8.22 -13.66 13.96
N ALA A 190 -9.19 -12.73 14.02
CA ALA A 190 -9.22 -11.71 15.05
C ALA A 190 -9.35 -12.30 16.46
N LYS A 191 -10.18 -13.35 16.64
CA LYS A 191 -10.31 -14.08 17.92
C LYS A 191 -9.01 -14.76 18.36
N LEU A 192 -8.15 -15.12 17.43
CA LEU A 192 -6.82 -15.70 17.68
C LEU A 192 -5.73 -14.64 17.89
N GLY A 193 -6.07 -13.35 17.86
CA GLY A 193 -5.11 -12.26 18.01
C GLY A 193 -4.23 -12.02 16.77
N ILE A 194 -4.57 -12.61 15.62
CA ILE A 194 -3.86 -12.37 14.36
C ILE A 194 -4.25 -10.99 13.84
N LEU A 195 -3.26 -10.20 13.41
CA LEU A 195 -3.46 -8.83 12.95
C LEU A 195 -4.00 -8.83 11.52
N VAL A 196 -5.30 -8.54 11.36
CA VAL A 196 -5.94 -8.55 10.05
C VAL A 196 -6.00 -7.16 9.44
N LYS A 197 -5.40 -7.00 8.25
CA LYS A 197 -5.58 -5.84 7.38
C LYS A 197 -6.66 -6.16 6.36
N VAL A 198 -7.69 -5.32 6.25
CA VAL A 198 -8.66 -5.44 5.16
C VAL A 198 -8.24 -4.53 4.02
N ASN A 199 -8.15 -5.08 2.80
CA ASN A 199 -8.04 -4.29 1.58
C ASN A 199 -9.43 -4.13 0.96
N SER A 200 -9.73 -2.91 0.48
CA SER A 200 -10.91 -2.66 -0.35
C SER A 200 -10.52 -1.81 -1.55
N ILE A 201 -11.08 -2.16 -2.71
CA ILE A 201 -10.95 -1.39 -3.95
C ILE A 201 -12.18 -0.48 -4.06
N MET A 202 -11.96 0.84 -4.14
CA MET A 202 -13.01 1.82 -4.37
C MET A 202 -13.37 1.88 -5.85
N ILE A 203 -14.58 1.42 -6.18
CA ILE A 203 -15.13 1.32 -7.53
C ILE A 203 -16.27 2.35 -7.65
N PRO A 204 -16.05 3.47 -8.36
CA PRO A 204 -17.06 4.50 -8.52
C PRO A 204 -18.38 3.98 -9.11
N GLY A 205 -19.49 4.35 -8.46
CA GLY A 205 -20.84 3.93 -8.82
C GLY A 205 -21.13 2.44 -8.62
N VAL A 206 -20.30 1.71 -7.88
CA VAL A 206 -20.54 0.30 -7.52
C VAL A 206 -20.51 0.12 -6.01
N ASN A 207 -19.41 0.45 -5.35
CA ASN A 207 -19.27 0.28 -3.89
C ASN A 207 -18.77 1.53 -3.16
N ASP A 208 -18.54 2.65 -3.83
CA ASP A 208 -18.05 3.91 -3.26
C ASP A 208 -18.89 4.41 -2.08
N HIS A 209 -20.22 4.35 -2.18
CA HIS A 209 -21.14 4.68 -1.10
C HIS A 209 -21.32 3.55 -0.05
N HIS A 210 -20.93 2.33 -0.40
CA HIS A 210 -21.06 1.12 0.43
C HIS A 210 -19.86 0.90 1.36
N LEU A 211 -18.68 1.43 0.98
CA LEU A 211 -17.43 1.24 1.72
C LEU A 211 -17.42 1.76 3.18
N PRO A 212 -18.17 2.81 3.57
CA PRO A 212 -18.36 3.14 4.99
C PRO A 212 -18.94 1.98 5.79
N ASP A 213 -19.99 1.33 5.29
CA ASP A 213 -20.61 0.18 5.95
C ASP A 213 -19.69 -1.04 5.98
N VAL A 214 -18.95 -1.29 4.88
CA VAL A 214 -17.88 -2.32 4.86
C VAL A 214 -16.86 -2.05 5.96
N SER A 215 -16.35 -0.82 6.04
CA SER A 215 -15.32 -0.43 7.01
C SER A 215 -15.82 -0.59 8.44
N LYS A 216 -17.04 -0.13 8.72
CA LYS A 216 -17.67 -0.30 10.03
C LYS A 216 -17.78 -1.79 10.39
N ARG A 217 -18.28 -2.62 9.47
CA ARG A 217 -18.48 -4.05 9.70
C ARG A 217 -17.18 -4.80 9.95
N VAL A 218 -16.14 -4.57 9.14
CA VAL A 218 -14.87 -5.26 9.34
C VAL A 218 -14.15 -4.81 10.61
N LYS A 219 -14.35 -3.56 11.04
CA LYS A 219 -13.88 -3.06 12.34
C LYS A 219 -14.54 -3.80 13.50
N GLU A 220 -15.86 -3.95 13.46
CA GLU A 220 -16.64 -4.68 14.47
C GLU A 220 -16.19 -6.14 14.60
N LEU A 221 -15.73 -6.74 13.49
CA LEU A 221 -15.20 -8.10 13.44
C LEU A 221 -13.72 -8.22 13.83
N GLY A 222 -13.04 -7.10 14.13
CA GLY A 222 -11.68 -7.10 14.65
C GLY A 222 -10.56 -6.80 13.64
N ALA A 223 -10.88 -6.24 12.47
CA ALA A 223 -9.86 -5.74 11.55
C ALA A 223 -9.00 -4.64 12.22
N THR A 224 -7.68 -4.79 12.19
CA THR A 224 -6.72 -3.86 12.79
C THR A 224 -6.53 -2.60 11.94
N LEU A 225 -6.64 -2.75 10.62
CA LEU A 225 -6.32 -1.72 9.63
C LEU A 225 -7.21 -1.92 8.40
N HIS A 226 -7.67 -0.83 7.80
CA HIS A 226 -8.37 -0.84 6.53
C HIS A 226 -7.56 -0.05 5.49
N ASN A 227 -7.20 -0.70 4.39
CA ASN A 227 -6.51 -0.10 3.26
C ASN A 227 -7.49 0.01 2.08
N VAL A 228 -8.11 1.18 1.93
CA VAL A 228 -8.96 1.49 0.78
C VAL A 228 -8.09 2.10 -0.32
N THR A 229 -8.04 1.45 -1.47
CA THR A 229 -7.22 1.86 -2.62
C THR A 229 -8.11 2.20 -3.82
N PRO A 230 -7.64 3.02 -4.77
CA PRO A 230 -8.43 3.35 -5.95
C PRO A 230 -8.60 2.12 -6.86
N LEU A 231 -9.69 2.08 -7.63
CA LEU A 231 -9.87 1.07 -8.68
C LEU A 231 -8.64 0.99 -9.59
N ILE A 232 -8.07 -0.21 -9.63
CA ILE A 232 -7.03 -0.63 -10.54
C ILE A 232 -7.69 -1.47 -11.63
N ILE A 233 -7.49 -1.11 -12.89
CA ILE A 233 -8.04 -1.85 -14.03
C ILE A 233 -6.90 -2.61 -14.69
N ALA A 234 -6.96 -3.95 -14.65
CA ALA A 234 -6.01 -4.77 -15.39
C ALA A 234 -6.30 -4.68 -16.89
N PRO A 235 -5.27 -4.62 -17.76
CA PRO A 235 -5.46 -4.68 -19.21
C PRO A 235 -6.22 -5.95 -19.60
N GLY A 236 -7.18 -5.82 -20.52
CA GLY A 236 -8.07 -6.89 -20.98
C GLY A 236 -9.07 -7.41 -19.94
N SER A 237 -9.28 -6.71 -18.82
CA SER A 237 -10.31 -7.06 -17.83
C SER A 237 -11.71 -6.60 -18.26
N GLN A 238 -12.75 -7.14 -17.62
CA GLN A 238 -14.13 -6.74 -17.90
C GLN A 238 -14.36 -5.24 -17.63
N TYR A 239 -13.79 -4.68 -16.56
CA TYR A 239 -13.92 -3.26 -16.27
C TYR A 239 -13.16 -2.35 -17.23
N GLU A 240 -12.09 -2.84 -17.89
CA GLU A 240 -11.52 -2.13 -19.05
C GLU A 240 -12.51 -2.15 -20.22
N ALA A 241 -13.08 -3.34 -20.48
CA ALA A 241 -14.26 -3.61 -21.31
C ALA A 241 -15.33 -2.50 -21.22
N ASP A 242 -15.77 -2.28 -19.99
CA ASP A 242 -16.88 -1.41 -19.62
C ASP A 242 -16.51 0.09 -19.61
N GLY A 243 -15.24 0.44 -19.87
CA GLY A 243 -14.76 1.83 -19.82
C GLY A 243 -14.82 2.45 -18.42
N ARG A 244 -14.73 1.63 -17.37
CA ARG A 244 -14.71 2.11 -15.97
C ARG A 244 -13.49 3.00 -15.73
N LYS A 245 -13.60 3.89 -14.75
CA LYS A 245 -12.52 4.81 -14.37
C LYS A 245 -12.23 4.72 -12.88
N ALA A 246 -10.97 4.94 -12.52
CA ALA A 246 -10.55 5.10 -11.14
C ALA A 246 -11.23 6.32 -10.49
N PRO A 247 -11.46 6.32 -9.17
CA PRO A 247 -11.96 7.50 -8.46
C PRO A 247 -10.96 8.65 -8.56
N ARG A 248 -11.45 9.88 -8.49
CA ARG A 248 -10.58 11.05 -8.36
C ARG A 248 -9.84 10.99 -7.03
N PRO A 249 -8.58 11.45 -6.93
CA PRO A 249 -7.82 11.41 -5.68
C PRO A 249 -8.53 12.07 -4.49
N LYS A 250 -9.30 13.14 -4.75
CA LYS A 250 -10.11 13.83 -3.74
C LYS A 250 -11.26 12.95 -3.21
N GLU A 251 -11.91 12.16 -4.06
CA GLU A 251 -13.00 11.26 -3.66
C GLU A 251 -12.48 10.15 -2.74
N LEU A 252 -11.39 9.50 -3.14
CA LEU A 252 -10.73 8.49 -2.33
C LEU A 252 -10.28 9.06 -0.98
N HIS A 253 -9.66 10.24 -0.98
CA HIS A 253 -9.22 10.88 0.25
C HIS A 253 -10.39 11.20 1.17
N ASN A 254 -11.49 11.75 0.65
CA ASN A 254 -12.68 12.05 1.45
C ASN A 254 -13.27 10.80 2.10
N LEU A 255 -13.32 9.69 1.36
CA LEU A 255 -13.72 8.40 1.91
C LEU A 255 -12.76 7.96 3.02
N GLN A 256 -11.46 7.97 2.79
CA GLN A 256 -10.45 7.61 3.80
C GLN A 256 -10.52 8.49 5.07
N GLU A 257 -10.81 9.79 4.94
CA GLU A 257 -11.07 10.68 6.07
C GLU A 257 -12.33 10.29 6.84
N LEU A 258 -13.43 10.00 6.14
CA LEU A 258 -14.68 9.55 6.74
C LEU A 258 -14.45 8.28 7.57
N LEU A 259 -13.81 7.26 6.98
CA LEU A 259 -13.51 6.01 7.68
C LEU A 259 -12.64 6.25 8.92
N GLY A 260 -11.65 7.14 8.80
CA GLY A 260 -10.79 7.55 9.91
C GLY A 260 -11.56 8.22 11.05
N ARG A 261 -12.51 9.11 10.72
CA ARG A 261 -13.37 9.81 11.70
C ARG A 261 -14.31 8.84 12.44
N GLU A 262 -14.76 7.79 11.77
CA GLU A 262 -15.52 6.69 12.38
C GLU A 262 -14.63 5.70 13.17
N GLY A 263 -13.35 6.04 13.31
CA GLY A 263 -12.39 5.38 14.16
C GLY A 263 -11.74 4.14 13.56
N MET A 264 -11.88 3.89 12.25
CA MET A 264 -11.08 2.87 11.57
C MET A 264 -9.65 3.39 11.41
N LYS A 265 -8.64 2.56 11.70
CA LYS A 265 -7.26 2.87 11.31
C LYS A 265 -7.14 2.68 9.80
N VAL A 266 -6.81 3.74 9.07
CA VAL A 266 -6.71 3.71 7.60
C VAL A 266 -5.27 3.74 7.13
N MET A 267 -4.88 2.82 6.23
CA MET A 267 -3.56 2.80 5.61
C MET A 267 -3.45 3.85 4.50
N ARG A 268 -2.46 4.75 4.58
CA ARG A 268 -2.29 5.85 3.59
C ARG A 268 -1.02 5.77 2.76
N HIS A 269 -0.02 5.02 3.22
CA HIS A 269 1.28 4.88 2.57
C HIS A 269 1.34 3.70 1.59
N CYS A 270 0.21 3.07 1.29
CA CYS A 270 0.15 1.90 0.40
C CYS A 270 0.69 2.24 -0.99
N ARG A 271 1.53 1.34 -1.50
CA ARG A 271 2.14 1.46 -2.83
C ARG A 271 1.61 0.47 -3.84
N GLN A 272 0.62 -0.37 -3.50
CA GLN A 272 0.13 -1.47 -4.34
C GLN A 272 1.32 -2.19 -4.98
N CYS A 273 2.00 -3.03 -4.19
CA CYS A 273 3.31 -3.57 -4.52
C CYS A 273 3.26 -4.51 -5.74
N ARG A 274 4.16 -5.48 -5.84
CA ARG A 274 4.06 -6.57 -6.82
C ARG A 274 4.02 -7.87 -6.05
N ALA A 275 3.60 -8.96 -6.68
CA ALA A 275 3.66 -10.28 -6.05
C ALA A 275 5.11 -10.77 -5.84
N ASP A 276 6.08 -10.10 -6.46
CA ASP A 276 7.52 -10.39 -6.39
C ASP A 276 8.35 -9.18 -5.89
N ALA A 277 7.73 -8.21 -5.21
CA ALA A 277 8.43 -7.00 -4.77
C ALA A 277 9.45 -7.27 -3.66
N ILE A 278 10.63 -6.65 -3.76
CA ILE A 278 11.72 -6.75 -2.75
C ILE A 278 12.21 -5.35 -2.37
N GLY A 279 12.52 -5.07 -1.10
CA GLY A 279 13.12 -3.80 -0.65
C GLY A 279 12.22 -2.95 0.24
N LEU A 280 12.32 -1.62 0.21
CA LEU A 280 11.43 -0.69 0.95
C LEU A 280 10.17 -0.32 0.16
N LEU A 281 9.06 0.08 0.81
CA LEU A 281 7.88 0.57 0.09
C LEU A 281 8.24 1.78 -0.79
N GLY A 282 7.96 1.67 -2.10
CA GLY A 282 8.33 2.68 -3.11
C GLY A 282 9.75 2.50 -3.69
N GLN A 283 10.56 1.60 -3.16
CA GLN A 283 11.88 1.22 -3.67
C GLN A 283 11.92 -0.28 -3.93
N ASP A 284 11.43 -0.68 -5.10
CA ASP A 284 11.47 -2.07 -5.57
C ASP A 284 12.88 -2.40 -6.08
N ARG A 285 13.49 -3.41 -5.48
CA ARG A 285 14.84 -3.91 -5.74
C ARG A 285 14.83 -5.33 -6.29
N ASN A 286 13.69 -5.87 -6.73
CA ASN A 286 13.63 -7.27 -7.23
C ASN A 286 14.66 -7.55 -8.34
N GLN A 287 14.97 -6.57 -9.18
CA GLN A 287 15.99 -6.69 -10.24
C GLN A 287 17.43 -6.89 -9.70
N ASP A 288 17.70 -6.47 -8.47
CA ASP A 288 18.99 -6.68 -7.81
C ASP A 288 19.16 -8.13 -7.32
N PHE A 289 18.07 -8.91 -7.29
CA PHE A 289 18.03 -10.27 -6.72
C PHE A 289 17.46 -11.30 -7.71
N PRO A 290 18.05 -11.48 -8.90
CA PRO A 290 17.66 -12.57 -9.79
C PRO A 290 17.99 -13.93 -9.16
N LEU A 291 17.13 -14.92 -9.36
CA LEU A 291 17.26 -16.23 -8.70
C LEU A 291 18.58 -16.92 -9.07
N GLU A 292 19.04 -16.74 -10.31
CA GLU A 292 20.26 -17.33 -10.86
C GLU A 292 21.51 -16.83 -10.15
N ALA A 293 21.49 -15.59 -9.65
CA ALA A 293 22.60 -14.98 -8.93
C ALA A 293 22.61 -15.33 -7.43
N MET A 294 21.57 -15.99 -6.91
CA MET A 294 21.51 -16.37 -5.51
C MET A 294 22.40 -17.58 -5.28
N GLU A 295 23.29 -17.54 -4.28
CA GLU A 295 24.06 -18.72 -3.89
C GLU A 295 23.13 -19.85 -3.46
N ALA A 296 23.59 -21.10 -3.54
CA ALA A 296 22.78 -22.26 -3.18
C ALA A 296 22.49 -22.30 -1.66
N ASP A 297 23.46 -21.89 -0.85
CA ASP A 297 23.34 -21.84 0.60
C ASP A 297 24.12 -20.64 1.18
N PRO A 298 23.58 -19.42 1.03
CA PRO A 298 24.24 -18.22 1.52
C PRO A 298 24.25 -18.22 3.06
N VAL A 299 25.39 -17.86 3.65
CA VAL A 299 25.51 -17.71 5.10
C VAL A 299 24.73 -16.48 5.55
N ILE A 300 23.73 -16.68 6.41
CA ILE A 300 22.96 -15.60 7.02
C ILE A 300 23.58 -15.30 8.40
N ASP A 301 24.23 -14.15 8.51
CA ASP A 301 24.74 -13.66 9.79
C ASP A 301 23.59 -13.13 10.66
N GLN A 302 23.04 -14.01 11.50
CA GLN A 302 21.91 -13.68 12.37
C GLN A 302 22.26 -12.62 13.42
N GLU A 303 23.50 -12.61 13.92
CA GLU A 303 23.93 -11.66 14.96
C GLU A 303 24.07 -10.25 14.36
N ALA A 304 24.72 -10.13 13.20
CA ALA A 304 24.82 -8.86 12.50
C ALA A 304 23.43 -8.31 12.12
N ARG A 305 22.52 -9.19 11.64
CA ARG A 305 21.13 -8.80 11.33
C ARG A 305 20.39 -8.30 12.56
N ALA A 306 20.48 -9.02 13.69
CA ALA A 306 19.82 -8.63 14.93
C ALA A 306 20.33 -7.27 15.44
N GLN A 307 21.64 -7.04 15.41
CA GLN A 307 22.23 -5.76 15.80
C GLN A 307 21.75 -4.62 14.90
N PHE A 308 21.81 -4.81 13.58
CA PHE A 308 21.39 -3.80 12.62
C PHE A 308 19.90 -3.45 12.75
N GLN A 309 19.04 -4.45 12.97
CA GLN A 309 17.62 -4.23 13.17
C GLN A 309 17.34 -3.52 14.51
N SER A 310 18.07 -3.84 15.57
CA SER A 310 17.98 -3.14 16.86
C SER A 310 18.34 -1.65 16.73
N ASP A 311 19.39 -1.33 15.98
CA ASP A 311 19.78 0.05 15.70
C ASP A 311 18.68 0.82 14.95
N LEU A 312 18.00 0.16 14.01
CA LEU A 312 16.84 0.73 13.32
C LEU A 312 15.65 0.95 14.26
N ASP A 313 15.36 0.02 15.18
CA ASP A 313 14.29 0.18 16.14
C ASP A 313 14.52 1.39 17.05
N VAL A 314 15.76 1.66 17.44
CA VAL A 314 16.13 2.87 18.19
C VAL A 314 15.80 4.11 17.36
N GLN A 315 16.25 4.18 16.11
CA GLN A 315 15.98 5.32 15.22
C GLN A 315 14.48 5.56 15.01
N ILE A 316 13.69 4.49 14.83
CA ILE A 316 12.24 4.59 14.66
C ILE A 316 11.59 5.09 15.95
N ARG A 317 11.97 4.56 17.12
CA ARG A 317 11.42 4.99 18.43
C ARG A 317 11.70 6.46 18.71
N GLU A 318 12.91 6.93 18.46
CA GLU A 318 13.28 8.35 18.58
C GLU A 318 12.42 9.23 17.67
N ARG A 319 12.24 8.81 16.42
CA ARG A 319 11.44 9.53 15.43
C ARG A 319 9.95 9.59 15.77
N VAL A 320 9.38 8.47 16.22
CA VAL A 320 7.99 8.41 16.71
C VAL A 320 7.81 9.32 17.92
N THR A 321 8.77 9.31 18.85
CA THR A 321 8.74 10.17 20.05
C THR A 321 8.80 11.64 19.67
N ALA A 322 9.68 12.02 18.75
CA ALA A 322 9.77 13.39 18.23
C ALA A 322 8.48 13.83 17.51
N LYS A 323 7.87 12.94 16.71
CA LYS A 323 6.59 13.20 16.02
C LYS A 323 5.46 13.42 17.03
N ARG A 324 5.35 12.56 18.07
CA ARG A 324 4.36 12.70 19.15
C ARG A 324 4.55 13.97 19.97
N ALA A 325 5.79 14.37 20.26
CA ALA A 325 6.07 15.61 20.98
C ALA A 325 5.61 16.85 20.21
N ARG A 326 5.73 16.85 18.88
CA ARG A 326 5.28 17.93 17.99
C ARG A 326 3.76 17.97 17.83
N ALA A 327 3.09 16.83 17.90
CA ALA A 327 1.64 16.70 17.69
C ALA A 327 0.76 17.17 18.88
N ARG A 328 1.30 18.02 19.77
CA ARG A 328 0.59 18.50 20.99
C ARG A 328 -0.30 19.73 20.72
N GLY A 329 -0.31 20.25 19.50
CA GLY A 329 -1.20 21.32 19.09
C GLY A 329 -2.61 20.82 18.73
N ARG A 330 -3.60 21.71 18.68
CA ARG A 330 -4.89 21.39 18.05
C ARG A 330 -4.73 21.58 16.54
N TRP A 331 -5.02 20.53 15.77
CA TRP A 331 -5.08 20.60 14.31
C TRP A 331 -6.24 21.49 13.86
N GLU A 332 -5.95 22.54 13.09
CA GLU A 332 -6.96 23.45 12.55
C GLU A 332 -7.24 23.15 11.07
N ASP A 333 -8.37 22.49 10.78
CA ASP A 333 -8.73 22.10 9.42
C ASP A 333 -9.01 23.31 8.49
N SER A 334 -9.38 24.47 9.07
CA SER A 334 -9.65 25.71 8.34
C SER A 334 -8.42 26.38 7.72
N GLN A 335 -7.20 26.02 8.16
CA GLN A 335 -5.94 26.57 7.62
C GLN A 335 -5.13 25.52 6.84
N LYS A 336 -5.75 24.39 6.49
CA LYS A 336 -5.07 23.27 5.87
C LYS A 336 -4.54 23.60 4.47
N THR A 337 -3.24 23.42 4.28
CA THR A 337 -2.57 23.47 2.99
C THR A 337 -2.17 22.07 2.54
N ARG A 338 -2.57 21.70 1.32
CA ARG A 338 -2.18 20.44 0.70
C ARG A 338 -0.91 20.61 -0.15
N VAL A 339 0.07 19.74 0.09
CA VAL A 339 1.39 19.79 -0.53
C VAL A 339 1.73 18.46 -1.17
N ALA A 340 2.08 18.48 -2.46
CA ALA A 340 2.64 17.35 -3.17
C ALA A 340 4.17 17.38 -3.11
N VAL A 341 4.81 16.23 -2.98
CA VAL A 341 6.26 16.10 -2.84
C VAL A 341 6.79 15.03 -3.79
N ALA A 342 7.72 15.42 -4.65
CA ALA A 342 8.48 14.50 -5.49
C ALA A 342 9.66 13.92 -4.70
N THR A 343 9.73 12.60 -4.56
CA THR A 343 10.81 11.90 -3.86
C THR A 343 11.13 10.55 -4.48
N ARG A 344 12.38 10.10 -4.33
CA ARG A 344 12.82 8.71 -4.56
C ARG A 344 12.92 7.91 -3.25
N GLY A 345 12.41 8.47 -2.14
CA GLY A 345 12.51 7.92 -0.79
C GLY A 345 13.61 8.57 0.05
N GLY A 346 13.88 7.98 1.22
CA GLY A 346 14.80 8.52 2.22
C GLY A 346 14.28 9.75 2.95
N ASP A 347 12.95 9.95 2.97
CA ASP A 347 12.27 11.09 3.61
C ASP A 347 12.79 12.47 3.17
N LYS A 348 13.19 12.58 1.90
CA LYS A 348 13.79 13.79 1.33
C LYS A 348 13.09 14.25 0.06
N VAL A 349 13.01 15.56 -0.15
CA VAL A 349 12.71 16.15 -1.45
C VAL A 349 13.97 16.03 -2.31
N ASN A 350 14.02 15.00 -3.15
CA ASN A 350 15.23 14.63 -3.92
C ASN A 350 14.94 14.21 -5.37
N GLN A 351 13.70 14.35 -5.83
CA GLN A 351 13.29 13.94 -7.16
C GLN A 351 12.93 15.15 -8.02
N HIS A 352 13.47 15.15 -9.25
CA HIS A 352 13.08 16.09 -10.30
C HIS A 352 11.68 15.74 -10.80
N PHE A 353 10.80 16.73 -10.99
CA PHE A 353 9.41 16.56 -11.43
C PHE A 353 9.31 15.66 -12.67
N GLY A 354 10.14 15.93 -13.68
CA GLY A 354 10.13 15.20 -14.95
C GLY A 354 10.36 13.69 -14.82
N HIS A 355 11.09 13.22 -13.80
CA HIS A 355 11.34 11.79 -13.60
C HIS A 355 10.54 11.22 -12.42
N ALA A 356 9.63 12.00 -11.83
CA ALA A 356 8.77 11.50 -10.77
C ALA A 356 7.78 10.50 -11.36
N THR A 357 7.66 9.35 -10.72
CA THR A 357 6.65 8.32 -11.00
C THR A 357 5.55 8.31 -9.93
N GLU A 358 5.75 9.05 -8.85
CA GLU A 358 4.77 9.28 -7.81
C GLU A 358 5.04 10.59 -7.07
N PHE A 359 3.99 11.10 -6.40
CA PHE A 359 4.07 12.17 -5.43
C PHE A 359 3.52 11.71 -4.08
N LEU A 360 4.24 12.06 -3.01
CA LEU A 360 3.68 11.97 -1.66
C LEU A 360 2.82 13.20 -1.44
N VAL A 361 1.60 13.00 -0.96
CA VAL A 361 0.69 14.11 -0.67
C VAL A 361 0.54 14.24 0.83
N TYR A 362 0.77 15.45 1.31
CA TYR A 362 0.67 15.82 2.71
C TYR A 362 -0.33 16.94 2.89
N ASP A 363 -0.97 16.95 4.04
CA ASP A 363 -1.69 18.09 4.56
C ASP A 363 -0.88 18.70 5.72
N THR A 364 -0.93 20.02 5.85
CA THR A 364 -0.32 20.74 6.97
C THR A 364 -1.16 21.96 7.35
N ASP A 365 -1.22 22.25 8.65
CA ASP A 365 -1.77 23.49 9.21
C ASP A 365 -0.67 24.55 9.47
N GLY A 366 0.56 24.29 9.01
CA GLY A 366 1.74 25.12 9.28
C GLY A 366 2.53 24.74 10.53
N ALA A 367 2.02 23.83 11.36
CA ALA A 367 2.71 23.27 12.52
C ALA A 367 2.92 21.76 12.41
N GLU A 368 1.85 21.03 12.05
CA GLU A 368 1.85 19.58 11.86
C GLU A 368 1.86 19.20 10.38
N VAL A 369 2.40 18.03 10.06
CA VAL A 369 2.41 17.47 8.71
C VAL A 369 1.83 16.05 8.76
N LYS A 370 0.76 15.81 8.00
CA LYS A 370 0.05 14.51 7.95
C LYS A 370 0.10 13.97 6.53
N LEU A 371 0.55 12.72 6.37
CA LEU A 371 0.52 12.04 5.08
C LEU A 371 -0.93 11.76 4.70
N VAL A 372 -1.37 12.34 3.59
CA VAL A 372 -2.67 12.10 2.97
C VAL A 372 -2.65 10.79 2.21
N GLY A 373 -1.60 10.58 1.42
CA GLY A 373 -1.38 9.35 0.69
C GLY A 373 -0.40 9.53 -0.47
N VAL A 374 -0.55 8.69 -1.48
CA VAL A 374 0.38 8.56 -2.60
C VAL A 374 -0.37 8.72 -3.90
N ARG A 375 0.15 9.54 -4.81
CA ARG A 375 -0.39 9.69 -6.16
C ARG A 375 0.63 9.20 -7.16
N LYS A 376 0.36 8.04 -7.75
CA LYS A 376 1.17 7.49 -8.84
C LYS A 376 0.85 8.22 -10.13
N ILE A 377 1.88 8.42 -10.95
CA ILE A 377 1.80 9.05 -12.27
C ILE A 377 2.71 8.32 -13.25
N GLN A 378 2.46 8.48 -14.55
CA GLN A 378 3.49 8.17 -15.54
C GLN A 378 4.58 9.25 -15.51
N ALA A 379 5.84 8.86 -15.70
CA ALA A 379 6.93 9.82 -15.73
C ALA A 379 6.79 10.75 -16.94
N TYR A 380 6.90 12.06 -16.72
CA TYR A 380 6.78 13.08 -17.76
C TYR A 380 7.96 13.07 -18.76
N CYS A 381 9.14 12.67 -18.30
CA CYS A 381 10.36 12.53 -19.10
C CYS A 381 11.03 11.18 -18.80
N HIS A 382 11.48 10.50 -19.85
CA HIS A 382 12.27 9.26 -19.76
C HIS A 382 13.76 9.44 -20.13
N GLY A 383 14.23 10.68 -20.29
CA GLY A 383 15.67 10.96 -20.43
C GLY A 383 16.31 10.67 -21.80
N LYS A 384 15.55 10.27 -22.83
CA LYS A 384 16.02 10.24 -24.23
C LYS A 384 15.08 11.05 -25.14
N ALA A 385 15.66 11.65 -26.19
CA ALA A 385 15.00 12.59 -27.10
C ALA A 385 13.90 11.99 -27.99
N ASP A 386 13.70 10.67 -27.97
CA ASP A 386 12.59 10.01 -28.65
C ASP A 386 11.53 9.58 -27.63
N CYS A 387 10.49 10.41 -27.49
CA CYS A 387 9.33 10.13 -26.66
C CYS A 387 8.16 9.75 -27.58
N ASN A 388 7.83 8.46 -27.67
CA ASN A 388 6.62 7.96 -28.36
C ASN A 388 5.32 8.24 -27.58
N GLY A 389 5.30 9.23 -26.69
CA GLY A 389 4.15 9.59 -25.86
C GLY A 389 3.87 11.09 -25.91
N ASP A 390 2.59 11.46 -25.96
CA ASP A 390 2.16 12.85 -25.94
C ASP A 390 2.43 13.48 -24.57
N LYS A 391 3.56 14.20 -24.46
CA LYS A 391 3.96 14.94 -23.25
C LYS A 391 2.85 15.89 -22.78
N ALA A 392 2.04 16.45 -23.67
CA ALA A 392 0.95 17.33 -23.28
C ALA A 392 -0.15 16.55 -22.55
N ALA A 393 -0.52 15.37 -23.04
CA ALA A 393 -1.50 14.49 -22.38
C ALA A 393 -1.01 14.05 -20.99
N THR A 394 0.25 13.60 -20.86
CA THR A 394 0.83 13.22 -19.55
C THR A 394 0.85 14.40 -18.57
N LEU A 395 1.20 15.61 -19.03
CA LEU A 395 1.18 16.80 -18.17
C LEU A 395 -0.23 17.17 -17.70
N GLN A 396 -1.23 17.08 -18.58
CA GLN A 396 -2.62 17.34 -18.23
C GLN A 396 -3.14 16.33 -17.19
N GLU A 397 -2.74 15.06 -17.32
CA GLU A 397 -3.07 14.04 -16.33
C GLU A 397 -2.44 14.36 -14.96
N ILE A 398 -1.14 14.70 -14.93
CA ILE A 398 -0.45 15.09 -13.69
C ILE A 398 -1.11 16.33 -13.06
N ILE A 399 -1.47 17.33 -13.86
CA ILE A 399 -2.18 18.53 -13.41
C ILE A 399 -3.53 18.16 -12.79
N SER A 400 -4.31 17.32 -13.44
CA SER A 400 -5.59 16.83 -12.93
C SER A 400 -5.41 16.12 -11.58
N ILE A 401 -4.42 15.23 -11.48
CA ILE A 401 -4.08 14.48 -10.28
C ILE A 401 -3.61 15.39 -9.14
N LEU A 402 -2.94 16.51 -9.42
CA LEU A 402 -2.40 17.45 -8.43
C LEU A 402 -3.28 18.69 -8.20
N SER A 403 -4.43 18.78 -8.85
CA SER A 403 -5.28 19.99 -8.88
C SER A 403 -5.81 20.46 -7.52
N ASP A 404 -5.86 19.59 -6.52
CA ASP A 404 -6.24 19.92 -5.14
C ASP A 404 -5.03 20.23 -4.24
N CYS A 405 -3.80 20.18 -4.76
CA CYS A 405 -2.59 20.60 -4.06
C CYS A 405 -2.35 22.09 -4.30
N ARG A 406 -1.95 22.81 -3.26
CA ARG A 406 -1.56 24.23 -3.38
C ARG A 406 -0.07 24.39 -3.68
N ILE A 407 0.76 23.46 -3.21
CA ILE A 407 2.22 23.49 -3.38
C ILE A 407 2.70 22.16 -3.94
N LEU A 408 3.69 22.21 -4.85
CA LEU A 408 4.48 21.06 -5.29
C LEU A 408 5.96 21.27 -4.96
N LEU A 409 6.54 20.39 -4.13
CA LEU A 409 7.96 20.38 -3.81
C LEU A 409 8.70 19.37 -4.68
N CYS A 410 9.77 19.82 -5.34
CA CYS A 410 10.63 18.94 -6.15
C CYS A 410 12.07 19.44 -6.16
N SER A 411 13.02 18.58 -6.51
CA SER A 411 14.44 18.96 -6.60
C SER A 411 14.77 19.77 -7.86
N GLY A 412 13.81 19.89 -8.78
CA GLY A 412 13.88 20.64 -10.02
C GLY A 412 12.64 20.42 -10.90
N ILE A 413 12.30 21.43 -11.71
CA ILE A 413 11.18 21.42 -12.66
C ILE A 413 11.50 22.36 -13.83
N GLY A 414 11.12 21.98 -15.05
CA GLY A 414 11.27 22.82 -16.25
C GLY A 414 10.17 23.88 -16.38
N ASP A 415 10.40 24.90 -17.20
CA ASP A 415 9.53 26.08 -17.28
C ASP A 415 8.13 25.80 -17.83
N GLY A 416 8.00 24.89 -18.82
CA GLY A 416 6.71 24.50 -19.38
C GLY A 416 5.75 23.87 -18.35
N PRO A 417 6.15 22.78 -17.67
CA PRO A 417 5.38 22.21 -16.56
C PRO A 417 5.13 23.21 -15.42
N ARG A 418 6.12 24.03 -15.06
CA ARG A 418 5.96 25.06 -14.02
C ARG A 418 4.85 26.06 -14.37
N ALA A 419 4.87 26.60 -15.59
CA ALA A 419 3.85 27.54 -16.04
C ALA A 419 2.45 26.90 -16.07
N SER A 420 2.36 25.64 -16.47
CA SER A 420 1.09 24.90 -16.55
C SER A 420 0.49 24.62 -15.18
N LEU A 421 1.32 24.25 -14.18
CA LEU A 421 0.89 24.05 -12.80
C LEU A 421 0.46 25.37 -12.13
N ASN A 422 1.21 26.46 -12.35
CA ASN A 422 0.84 27.78 -11.82
C ASN A 422 -0.53 28.25 -12.33
N LYS A 423 -0.86 27.99 -13.61
CA LYS A 423 -2.15 28.35 -14.21
C LYS A 423 -3.35 27.70 -13.52
N VAL A 424 -3.16 26.52 -12.92
CA VAL A 424 -4.22 25.82 -12.17
C VAL A 424 -4.14 26.04 -10.66
N GLY A 425 -3.28 26.95 -10.20
CA GLY A 425 -3.13 27.30 -8.77
C GLY A 425 -2.21 26.37 -7.98
N VAL A 426 -1.43 25.50 -8.62
CA VAL A 426 -0.44 24.64 -7.97
C VAL A 426 0.94 25.31 -8.05
N LEU A 427 1.47 25.80 -6.92
CA LEU A 427 2.76 26.50 -6.87
C LEU A 427 3.95 25.51 -6.79
N PRO A 428 4.80 25.40 -7.84
CA PRO A 428 5.95 24.51 -7.81
C PRO A 428 7.17 25.21 -7.19
N LEU A 429 7.70 24.66 -6.09
CA LEU A 429 8.89 25.16 -5.41
C LEU A 429 10.05 24.19 -5.56
N VAL A 430 11.19 24.71 -6.02
CA VAL A 430 12.43 23.93 -6.10
C VAL A 430 13.15 24.02 -4.76
N ARG A 431 13.17 22.89 -4.05
CA ARG A 431 13.74 22.73 -2.71
C ARG A 431 14.36 21.34 -2.59
N LYS A 432 15.39 21.22 -1.76
CA LYS A 432 16.04 19.94 -1.42
C LYS A 432 16.25 19.90 0.08
N GLY A 433 15.90 18.80 0.72
CA GLY A 433 15.97 18.69 2.17
C GLY A 433 15.00 17.64 2.72
N GLY A 434 14.88 17.56 4.04
CA GLY A 434 13.88 16.72 4.71
C GLY A 434 12.47 17.14 4.32
N ILE A 435 11.60 16.17 4.04
CA ILE A 435 10.24 16.44 3.54
C ILE A 435 9.47 17.34 4.52
N GLN A 436 9.51 17.01 5.81
CA GLN A 436 8.78 17.75 6.84
C GLN A 436 9.24 19.22 6.92
N ASP A 437 10.55 19.46 6.97
CA ASP A 437 11.10 20.81 7.10
C ASP A 437 10.75 21.65 5.87
N MET A 438 10.90 21.07 4.67
CA MET A 438 10.58 21.76 3.41
C MET A 438 9.10 22.08 3.28
N ILE A 439 8.19 21.24 3.78
CA ILE A 439 6.75 21.53 3.82
C ILE A 439 6.48 22.73 4.72
N LEU A 440 6.96 22.69 5.97
CA LEU A 440 6.68 23.73 6.97
C LEU A 440 7.26 25.09 6.56
N GLU A 441 8.49 25.12 6.02
CA GLU A 441 9.10 26.34 5.50
C GLU A 441 8.33 26.90 4.30
N SER A 442 7.88 26.04 3.39
CA SER A 442 7.20 26.45 2.16
C SER A 442 5.81 27.03 2.44
N VAL A 443 5.08 26.47 3.40
CA VAL A 443 3.76 27.00 3.78
C VAL A 443 3.90 28.32 4.51
N LYS A 444 4.88 28.47 5.42
CA LYS A 444 5.22 29.76 6.02
C LYS A 444 5.51 30.80 4.95
N TYR A 445 6.41 30.49 4.01
CA TYR A 445 6.74 31.39 2.90
C TYR A 445 5.49 31.77 2.07
N SER A 446 4.65 30.80 1.68
CA SER A 446 3.45 31.08 0.90
C SER A 446 2.45 32.00 1.63
N SER A 447 2.28 31.83 2.95
CA SER A 447 1.38 32.67 3.74
C SER A 447 1.84 34.14 3.81
N TYR A 448 3.15 34.39 3.83
CA TYR A 448 3.70 35.76 3.78
C TYR A 448 3.37 36.46 2.46
N PHE A 449 3.40 35.76 1.33
CA PHE A 449 3.10 36.36 0.02
C PHE A 449 1.61 36.60 -0.22
N GLU A 450 0.74 35.74 0.31
CA GLU A 450 -0.71 35.99 0.27
C GLU A 450 -1.10 37.23 1.09
N ASN A 451 -0.51 37.39 2.29
CA ASN A 451 -0.75 38.55 3.14
C ASN A 451 -0.22 39.86 2.52
N MET A 452 0.86 39.82 1.75
CA MET A 452 1.37 40.99 1.01
C MET A 452 0.45 41.43 -0.14
N ASN A 453 -0.29 40.51 -0.76
CA ASN A 453 -1.27 40.84 -1.81
C ASN A 453 -2.59 41.40 -1.24
N ILE A 454 -2.91 41.15 0.03
CA ILE A 454 -4.06 41.75 0.74
C ILE A 454 -3.73 43.17 1.24
N SER A 455 -2.45 43.51 1.40
CA SER A 455 -1.97 44.82 1.86
C SER A 455 -1.84 45.88 0.75
N LYS A 456 -2.16 45.57 -0.50
CA LYS A 456 -2.28 46.55 -1.59
C LYS A 456 -3.75 46.68 -2.00
N GLY A 457 -4.55 47.18 -1.07
CA GLY A 457 -5.89 47.74 -1.30
C GLY A 457 -5.86 49.22 -0.96
#